data_AF-A0ABD0P6N4-F1
#
_entry.id   AF-A0ABD0P6N4-F1
#
_cell.length_a   1.000
_cell.length_b   1.000
_cell.length_c   1.000
_cell.angle_alpha   90.00
_cell.angle_beta   90.00
_cell.angle_gamma   90.00
#
_symmetry.space_group_name_H-M   'P 1'
#
loop_
_entity.id
_entity.type
_entity.pdbx_description
1 polymer ?
#
loop_
_entity_poly.entity_id
_entity_poly.type
_entity_poly.pdbx_seq_one_letter_code
_entity_poly.pdbx_strand_id
1 'polypeptide(L)'
;VVVNLGLVYKVQHHCGVIFQFVAFVRRRKRTVPDILAAGGRYDHLILEFRGPAVSGSVPSAVGASIALDKICSAVAGMEEA
;
A
#
# COMPACT_ATOMS: atom_id res chain seq x y z
N VAL A 1 -12.42 8.66 -3.13
CA VAL A 1 -11.22 8.18 -3.86
C VAL A 1 -10.78 9.30 -4.79
N VAL A 2 -9.48 9.62 -4.82
CA VAL A 2 -8.89 10.64 -5.70
C VAL A 2 -7.99 9.94 -6.70
N VAL A 3 -8.14 10.24 -8.00
CA VAL A 3 -7.24 9.72 -9.04
C VAL A 3 -6.05 10.66 -9.16
N ASN A 4 -4.85 10.14 -8.86
CA ASN A 4 -3.61 10.90 -8.96
C ASN A 4 -2.68 10.22 -9.97
N LEU A 5 -2.46 10.88 -11.12
CA LEU A 5 -1.57 10.38 -12.18
C LEU A 5 -0.08 10.38 -11.76
N GLY A 6 0.28 11.15 -10.74
CA GLY A 6 1.61 11.18 -10.15
C GLY A 6 1.84 10.13 -9.05
N LEU A 7 0.87 9.26 -8.77
CA LEU A 7 1.05 8.19 -7.80
C LEU A 7 1.95 7.08 -8.36
N VAL A 8 3.19 7.06 -7.90
CA VAL A 8 4.22 6.10 -8.30
C VAL A 8 4.69 5.32 -7.07
N TYR A 9 4.52 3.99 -7.05
CA TYR A 9 4.90 3.15 -5.92
C TYR A 9 5.40 1.78 -6.38
N LYS A 10 6.62 1.39 -5.93
CA LYS A 10 7.27 0.09 -6.22
C LYS A 10 6.96 -0.42 -7.64
N VAL A 11 7.21 0.42 -8.65
CA VAL A 11 6.75 0.20 -10.03
C VAL A 11 7.28 -1.07 -10.69
N GLN A 12 8.39 -1.61 -10.19
CA GLN A 12 8.92 -2.90 -10.65
C GLN A 12 8.02 -4.08 -10.29
N HIS A 13 7.25 -3.97 -9.19
CA HIS A 13 6.48 -5.08 -8.62
C HIS A 13 4.98 -4.94 -8.89
N HIS A 14 4.51 -3.77 -9.34
CA HIS A 14 3.10 -3.52 -9.56
C HIS A 14 2.78 -3.42 -11.06
N CYS A 15 1.69 -4.05 -11.47
CA CYS A 15 1.13 -3.96 -12.81
C CYS A 15 -0.34 -3.54 -12.73
N GLY A 16 -0.70 -2.42 -13.35
CA GLY A 16 -2.06 -1.88 -13.32
C GLY A 16 -2.30 -0.90 -12.16
N VAL A 17 -3.35 -1.11 -11.36
CA VAL A 17 -3.77 -0.15 -10.33
C VAL A 17 -2.76 -0.08 -9.18
N ILE A 18 -2.50 1.14 -8.73
CA ILE A 18 -1.75 1.47 -7.52
C ILE A 18 -2.64 2.38 -6.66
N PHE A 19 -2.68 2.14 -5.36
CA PHE A 19 -3.49 2.94 -4.44
C PHE A 19 -2.80 3.10 -3.08
N GLN A 20 -3.15 4.18 -2.40
CA GLN A 20 -2.68 4.50 -1.06
C GLN A 20 -3.83 5.04 -0.21
N PHE A 21 -3.76 4.79 1.09
CA PHE A 21 -4.65 5.35 2.10
C PHE A 21 -3.88 6.41 2.87
N VAL A 22 -4.27 7.66 2.66
CA VAL A 22 -3.65 8.82 3.31
C VAL A 22 -4.58 9.28 4.42
N ALA A 23 -4.05 9.40 5.63
CA ALA A 23 -4.72 10.03 6.75
C ALA A 23 -4.01 11.32 7.14
N PHE A 24 -4.77 12.29 7.61
CA PHE A 24 -4.23 13.53 8.15
C PHE A 24 -4.05 13.36 9.65
N VAL A 25 -2.84 13.03 10.07
CA VAL A 25 -2.51 12.73 11.47
C VAL A 25 -2.01 14.00 12.16
N ARG A 26 -2.50 14.26 13.36
CA ARG A 26 -1.99 15.37 14.19
C ARG A 26 -0.66 14.96 14.82
N ARG A 27 0.41 15.65 14.46
CA ARG A 27 1.73 15.51 15.10
C ARG A 27 2.09 16.83 15.78
N ARG A 28 2.13 16.85 17.11
CA ARG A 28 2.34 18.05 17.93
C ARG A 28 1.32 19.16 17.58
N LYS A 29 1.78 20.26 16.96
CA LYS A 29 0.98 21.45 16.60
C LYS A 29 0.53 21.48 15.13
N ARG A 30 0.82 20.44 14.33
CA ARG A 30 0.49 20.42 12.89
C ARG A 30 -0.20 19.13 12.49
N THR A 31 -1.12 19.25 11.54
CA THR A 31 -1.74 18.10 10.87
C THR A 31 -0.94 17.82 9.60
N VAL A 32 -0.44 16.60 9.46
CA VAL A 32 0.36 16.19 8.31
C VAL A 32 -0.28 14.98 7.61
N PRO A 33 -0.29 14.93 6.27
CA PRO A 33 -0.70 13.73 5.56
C PRO A 33 0.33 12.62 5.79
N ASP A 34 -0.14 11.43 6.14
CA ASP A 34 0.67 10.23 6.31
C ASP A 34 0.01 9.06 5.60
N ILE A 35 0.81 8.20 4.98
CA ILE A 35 0.34 6.99 4.28
C ILE A 35 0.25 5.87 5.31
N LEU A 36 -0.98 5.42 5.58
CA LEU A 36 -1.26 4.33 6.52
C LEU A 36 -1.28 2.96 5.85
N ALA A 37 -1.59 2.91 4.56
CA ALA A 37 -1.54 1.68 3.79
C ALA A 37 -1.28 1.99 2.31
N ALA A 38 -0.63 1.06 1.61
CA ALA A 38 -0.38 1.17 0.18
C ALA A 38 -0.43 -0.22 -0.45
N GLY A 39 -0.88 -0.25 -1.70
CA GLY A 39 -1.10 -1.48 -2.41
C GLY A 39 -1.26 -1.28 -3.91
N GLY A 40 -1.49 -2.40 -4.57
CA GLY A 40 -1.73 -2.43 -6.00
C GLY A 40 -1.80 -3.86 -6.50
N ARG A 41 -1.97 -4.00 -7.81
CA ARG A 41 -1.94 -5.29 -8.50
C ARG A 41 -0.50 -5.68 -8.83
N TYR A 42 -0.13 -6.96 -8.67
CA TYR A 42 1.25 -7.46 -8.72
C TYR A 42 1.37 -8.85 -9.35
N ASP A 43 0.63 -9.11 -10.43
CA ASP A 43 0.61 -10.42 -11.11
C ASP A 43 2.01 -10.94 -11.47
N HIS A 44 2.91 -10.06 -11.89
CA HIS A 44 4.27 -10.43 -12.31
C HIS A 44 5.09 -11.03 -11.16
N LEU A 45 4.80 -10.66 -9.91
CA LEU A 45 5.50 -11.22 -8.76
C LEU A 45 5.23 -12.72 -8.63
N ILE A 46 4.02 -13.19 -8.96
CA ILE A 46 3.70 -14.62 -8.92
C ILE A 46 4.50 -15.40 -9.98
N LEU A 47 4.76 -14.78 -11.14
CA LEU A 47 5.58 -15.38 -12.19
C LEU A 47 7.02 -15.59 -11.76
N GLU A 48 7.60 -14.64 -11.03
CA GLU A 48 9.01 -14.71 -10.58
C GLU A 48 9.27 -15.90 -9.66
N PHE A 49 8.28 -16.33 -8.90
CA PHE A 49 8.39 -17.47 -7.96
C PHE A 49 7.78 -18.77 -8.49
N ARG A 50 7.32 -18.80 -9.75
CA ARG A 50 6.69 -19.98 -10.33
C ARG A 50 7.72 -21.06 -10.61
N GLY A 51 7.46 -22.28 -10.13
CA GLY A 51 8.30 -23.45 -10.43
C GLY A 51 8.21 -23.87 -11.91
N PRO A 52 9.27 -24.44 -12.49
CA PRO A 52 9.35 -24.78 -13.91
C PRO A 52 8.33 -25.83 -14.39
N ALA A 53 7.77 -26.64 -13.49
CA ALA A 53 6.77 -27.67 -13.81
C ALA A 53 5.31 -27.19 -13.67
N VAL A 54 5.08 -25.95 -13.25
CA VAL A 54 3.71 -25.46 -13.01
C VAL A 54 3.12 -25.04 -14.36
N SER A 55 2.18 -25.82 -14.90
CA SER A 55 1.42 -25.49 -16.11
C SER A 55 0.10 -24.76 -15.79
N GLY A 56 -0.45 -24.01 -16.75
CA GLY A 56 -1.71 -23.26 -16.60
C GLY A 56 -1.59 -21.74 -16.53
N SER A 57 -2.73 -21.05 -16.40
CA SER A 57 -2.81 -19.58 -16.36
C SER A 57 -2.17 -19.00 -15.10
N VAL A 58 -1.50 -17.85 -15.24
CA VAL A 58 -0.97 -17.08 -14.11
C VAL A 58 -2.13 -16.44 -13.36
N PRO A 59 -2.27 -16.65 -12.04
CA PRO A 59 -3.26 -15.93 -11.26
C PRO A 59 -3.00 -14.42 -11.28
N SER A 60 -4.07 -13.63 -11.34
CA SER A 60 -3.96 -12.20 -11.02
C SER A 60 -3.93 -12.00 -9.51
N ALA A 61 -3.19 -11.01 -9.03
CA ALA A 61 -3.09 -10.70 -7.61
C ALA A 61 -3.09 -9.22 -7.32
N VAL A 62 -3.83 -8.84 -6.28
CA VAL A 62 -3.95 -7.48 -5.76
C VAL A 62 -3.98 -7.54 -4.24
N GLY A 63 -3.39 -6.53 -3.61
CA GLY A 63 -3.29 -6.49 -2.16
C GLY A 63 -2.76 -5.16 -1.68
N ALA A 64 -2.76 -4.99 -0.36
CA ALA A 64 -2.25 -3.81 0.30
C ALA A 64 -1.55 -4.19 1.60
N SER A 65 -0.56 -3.39 1.97
CA SER A 65 0.12 -3.48 3.26
C SER A 65 -0.33 -2.33 4.14
N ILE A 66 -0.60 -2.63 5.41
CA ILE A 66 -1.03 -1.68 6.44
C ILE A 66 0.13 -1.43 7.41
N ALA A 67 0.49 -0.17 7.60
CA ALA A 67 1.51 0.27 8.53
C ALA A 67 0.91 0.37 9.95
N LEU A 68 0.85 -0.77 10.65
CA LEU A 68 0.27 -0.85 11.99
C LEU A 68 0.99 0.04 13.01
N ASP A 69 2.32 0.18 12.89
CA ASP A 69 3.13 1.07 13.73
C ASP A 69 2.63 2.52 13.67
N LYS A 70 2.33 3.02 12.46
CA LYS A 70 1.79 4.37 12.27
C LYS A 70 0.39 4.52 12.83
N ILE A 71 -0.44 3.50 12.65
CA ILE A 71 -1.81 3.49 13.20
C ILE A 71 -1.74 3.51 14.73
N CYS A 72 -0.97 2.61 15.34
CA CYS A 72 -0.81 2.55 16.79
C CYS A 72 -0.26 3.86 17.35
N SER A 73 0.76 4.45 16.70
CA SER A 73 1.29 5.76 17.10
C SER A 73 0.26 6.88 16.99
N ALA A 74 -0.57 6.86 15.94
CA ALA A 74 -1.64 7.84 15.77
C ALA A 74 -2.73 7.68 16.83
N VAL A 75 -3.14 6.45 17.13
CA VAL A 75 -4.15 6.14 18.15
C VAL A 75 -3.66 6.54 19.54
N ALA A 76 -2.44 6.17 19.92
CA ALA A 76 -1.86 6.56 21.20
C ALA A 76 -1.73 8.09 21.35
N GLY A 77 -1.43 8.81 20.26
CA GLY A 77 -1.37 10.27 20.26
C GLY A 77 -2.72 10.97 20.38
N MET A 78 -3.85 10.25 20.21
CA MET A 78 -5.20 10.78 20.40
C MET A 78 -5.66 10.71 21.87
N GLU A 79 -5.15 9.76 22.66
CA GLU A 79 -5.45 9.67 24.11
C GLU A 79 -4.78 10.78 24.92
N GLU A 80 -3.67 11.34 24.44
CA GLU A 80 -2.90 12.42 25.09
C GLU A 80 -3.40 13.85 24.73
N ALA A 81 -4.58 13.99 24.12
CA ALA A 81 -5.08 15.24 23.54
C ALA A 81 -6.33 15.82 24.23
#